data_AF-A0A2K3JL21-F1
#
_entry.id   AF-A0A2K3JL21-F1
#
_cell.length_a   1.000
_cell.length_b   1.000
_cell.length_c   1.000
_cell.angle_alpha   90.00
_cell.angle_beta   90.00
_cell.angle_gamma   90.00
#
_symmetry.space_group_name_H-M   'P 1'
#
loop_
_entity.id
_entity.type
_entity.pdbx_description
1 polymer ?
#
loop_
_entity_poly.entity_id
_entity_poly.type
_entity_poly.pdbx_seq_one_letter_code
_entity_poly.pdbx_strand_id
1 'polypeptide(L)'
;MELMEPMGCLPIVTELSSYEKCNDTVNMVAMNHNQLLLQAVEQLKMEMGESIFFTLDLYNAFLSTIESMQKNHDGMNPLQPCCVEGIFCKSDVCDKPELTFFWDGLHPSQNG
;
A
#
# COMPACT_ATOMS: atom_id res chain seq x y z
N MET A 1 -11.53 9.28 -6.84
CA MET A 1 -10.06 9.40 -7.04
C MET A 1 -9.38 8.74 -5.86
N GLU A 2 -8.19 8.18 -6.05
CA GLU A 2 -7.51 7.39 -5.02
C GLU A 2 -6.25 8.12 -4.55
N LEU A 3 -6.09 8.24 -3.23
CA LEU A 3 -4.81 8.65 -2.67
C LEU A 3 -3.84 7.49 -2.85
N MET A 4 -2.67 7.79 -3.39
CA MET A 4 -1.58 6.85 -3.57
C MET A 4 -1.23 6.21 -2.23
N GLU A 5 -1.06 4.89 -2.24
CA GLU A 5 -0.60 4.07 -1.14
C GLU A 5 0.77 4.55 -0.61
N PRO A 6 1.15 4.18 0.63
CA PRO A 6 2.46 4.58 1.17
C PRO A 6 3.56 3.83 0.41
N MET A 7 4.07 4.44 -0.66
CA MET A 7 5.07 3.84 -1.55
C MET A 7 6.30 3.29 -0.80
N GLY A 8 6.69 3.93 0.30
CA GLY A 8 7.79 3.49 1.14
C GLY A 8 7.53 2.18 1.87
N CYS A 9 6.29 1.73 1.96
CA CYS A 9 5.89 0.45 2.53
C CYS A 9 5.73 -0.67 1.49
N LEU A 10 5.88 -0.38 0.19
CA LEU A 10 5.81 -1.41 -0.85
C LEU A 10 6.97 -2.40 -0.71
N PRO A 11 6.75 -3.72 -0.95
CA PRO A 11 7.81 -4.72 -0.77
C PRO A 11 9.08 -4.46 -1.57
N ILE A 12 8.98 -3.92 -2.80
CA ILE A 12 10.15 -3.53 -3.60
C ILE A 12 11.03 -2.46 -2.92
N VAL A 13 10.44 -1.65 -2.03
CA VAL A 13 11.16 -0.63 -1.25
C VAL A 13 11.63 -1.20 0.08
N THR A 14 10.77 -1.95 0.77
CA THR A 14 11.09 -2.49 2.11
C THR A 14 12.06 -3.66 2.06
N GLU A 15 12.23 -4.33 0.91
CA GLU A 15 13.28 -5.32 0.64
C GLU A 15 14.68 -4.79 1.01
N LEU A 16 14.95 -3.49 0.76
CA LEU A 16 16.20 -2.83 1.13
C LEU A 16 16.47 -2.81 2.65
N SER A 17 15.42 -3.01 3.46
CA SER A 17 15.45 -3.11 4.91
C SER A 17 15.09 -4.51 5.40
N SER A 18 15.16 -5.54 4.55
CA SER A 18 14.72 -6.90 4.88
C SER A 18 13.27 -6.95 5.39
N TYR A 19 12.40 -6.12 4.81
CA TYR A 19 10.98 -5.99 5.16
C TYR A 19 10.73 -5.54 6.61
N GLU A 20 11.68 -4.87 7.28
CA GLU A 20 11.52 -4.46 8.68
C GLU A 20 10.70 -3.17 8.85
N LYS A 21 10.83 -2.22 7.90
CA LYS A 21 10.21 -0.89 8.04
C LYS A 21 9.93 -0.24 6.69
N CYS A 22 8.96 0.66 6.71
CA CYS A 22 8.73 1.55 5.58
C CYS A 22 9.87 2.57 5.44
N ASN A 23 10.08 3.05 4.21
CA ASN A 23 10.99 4.15 3.92
C ASN A 23 10.23 5.49 3.91
N ASP A 24 10.41 6.28 4.97
CA ASP A 24 9.73 7.58 5.13
C ASP A 24 10.07 8.57 4.01
N THR A 25 11.29 8.52 3.47
CA THR A 25 11.71 9.41 2.38
C THR A 25 10.94 9.11 1.11
N VAL A 26 10.69 7.83 0.82
CA VAL A 26 9.88 7.41 -0.33
C VAL A 26 8.40 7.72 -0.09
N ASN A 27 7.90 7.57 1.14
CA ASN A 27 6.54 7.97 1.51
C ASN A 27 6.25 9.45 1.24
N MET A 28 7.25 10.34 1.36
CA MET A 28 7.06 11.76 1.04
C MET A 28 6.59 11.98 -0.41
N VAL A 29 6.95 11.11 -1.35
CA VAL A 29 6.48 11.20 -2.75
C VAL A 29 4.97 11.00 -2.82
N ALA A 30 4.46 9.93 -2.21
CA ALA A 30 3.03 9.65 -2.14
C ALA A 30 2.28 10.74 -1.37
N MET A 31 2.81 11.20 -0.24
CA MET A 31 2.20 12.28 0.55
C MET A 31 2.06 13.58 -0.24
N ASN A 32 3.10 13.98 -0.98
CA ASN A 32 3.07 15.17 -1.83
C ASN A 32 2.06 15.02 -2.98
N HIS A 33 2.03 13.86 -3.64
CA HIS A 33 1.03 13.56 -4.68
C HIS A 33 -0.40 13.66 -4.12
N ASN A 34 -0.64 13.03 -2.97
CA ASN A 34 -1.94 13.00 -2.30
C ASN A 34 -2.42 14.40 -1.90
N GLN A 35 -1.52 15.26 -1.43
CA GLN A 35 -1.85 16.65 -1.11
C GLN A 35 -2.32 17.41 -2.36
N LEU A 36 -1.60 17.30 -3.47
CA LEU A 36 -1.97 17.96 -4.73
C LEU A 36 -3.27 17.40 -5.30
N LEU A 37 -3.47 16.09 -5.20
CA LEU A 37 -4.70 15.43 -5.64
C LEU A 37 -5.92 15.93 -4.84
N LEU A 38 -5.79 16.06 -3.52
CA LEU A 38 -6.87 16.57 -2.66
C LEU A 38 -7.24 18.01 -3.02
N GLN A 39 -6.25 18.87 -3.29
CA GLN A 39 -6.49 20.24 -3.75
C GLN A 39 -7.25 20.27 -5.09
N ALA A 40 -6.85 19.42 -6.04
CA ALA A 40 -7.53 19.33 -7.34
C ALA A 40 -8.97 18.79 -7.20
N VAL A 41 -9.19 17.79 -6.34
CA VAL A 41 -10.53 17.26 -6.03
C VAL A 41 -11.40 18.33 -5.40
N GLU A 42 -10.86 19.11 -4.45
CA GLU A 42 -11.59 20.19 -3.79
C GLU A 42 -12.00 21.28 -4.78
N GLN A 43 -11.11 21.68 -5.69
CA GLN A 43 -11.45 22.61 -6.76
C GLN A 43 -12.58 22.06 -7.65
N LEU A 44 -12.50 20.80 -8.06
CA LEU A 44 -13.53 20.17 -8.90
C LEU A 44 -14.90 20.08 -8.18
N LYS A 45 -14.90 19.84 -6.86
CA LYS A 45 -16.13 19.87 -6.05
C LYS A 45 -16.78 21.25 -6.04
N MET A 46 -15.99 22.33 -5.99
CA MET A 46 -16.51 23.70 -6.07
C MET A 46 -17.09 24.01 -7.45
N GLU A 47 -16.45 23.53 -8.53
CA GLU A 47 -16.84 23.82 -9.91
C GLU A 47 -18.06 23.00 -10.39
N MET A 48 -18.19 21.74 -9.94
CA MET A 48 -19.17 20.80 -10.49
C MET A 48 -20.20 20.28 -9.46
N GLY A 49 -20.02 20.58 -8.17
CA GLY A 49 -20.88 20.14 -7.07
C GLY A 49 -20.27 18.99 -6.24
N GLU A 50 -20.44 19.06 -4.92
CA GLU A 50 -19.76 18.19 -3.94
C GLU A 50 -20.04 16.69 -4.09
N SER A 51 -21.25 16.31 -4.53
CA SER A 51 -21.70 14.90 -4.56
C SER A 51 -21.09 14.06 -5.68
N ILE A 52 -20.29 14.66 -6.57
CA ILE A 52 -19.73 13.96 -7.75
C ILE A 52 -18.38 13.33 -7.43
N PHE A 53 -17.60 13.92 -6.53
CA PHE A 53 -16.22 13.51 -6.28
C PHE A 53 -16.06 12.98 -4.86
N PHE A 54 -15.56 11.76 -4.75
CA PHE A 54 -15.09 11.18 -3.49
C PHE A 54 -13.65 10.70 -3.65
N THR A 55 -12.96 10.69 -2.52
CA THR A 55 -11.57 10.26 -2.43
C THR A 55 -11.51 8.99 -1.60
N LEU A 56 -10.87 7.95 -2.14
CA LEU A 56 -10.54 6.74 -1.40
C LEU A 56 -9.13 6.91 -0.82
N ASP A 57 -9.01 6.78 0.50
CA ASP A 57 -7.76 6.99 1.22
C ASP A 57 -6.97 5.69 1.38
N LEU A 58 -6.35 5.23 0.29
CA LEU A 58 -5.52 4.02 0.34
C LEU A 58 -4.27 4.24 1.19
N TYR A 59 -3.75 5.47 1.27
CA TYR A 59 -2.59 5.79 2.10
C TYR A 59 -2.79 5.37 3.56
N ASN A 60 -3.86 5.86 4.19
CA ASN A 60 -4.14 5.53 5.58
C ASN A 60 -4.70 4.11 5.75
N ALA A 61 -5.46 3.59 4.78
CA ALA A 61 -5.95 2.20 4.82
C ALA A 61 -4.80 1.18 4.86
N PHE A 62 -3.76 1.38 4.05
CA PHE A 62 -2.57 0.52 4.05
C PHE A 62 -1.83 0.60 5.39
N LEU A 63 -1.54 1.81 5.88
CA LEU A 63 -0.84 1.99 7.15
C LEU A 63 -1.59 1.35 8.32
N SER A 64 -2.90 1.53 8.38
CA SER A 64 -3.74 0.94 9.42
C SER A 64 -3.73 -0.59 9.37
N THR A 65 -3.77 -1.17 8.16
CA THR A 65 -3.77 -2.63 7.98
C THR A 65 -2.41 -3.23 8.34
N ILE A 66 -1.31 -2.63 7.87
CA ILE A 66 0.06 -3.02 8.22
C ILE A 66 0.26 -2.98 9.74
N GLU A 67 -0.15 -1.88 10.40
CA GLU A 67 -0.04 -1.74 11.85
C GLU A 67 -0.88 -2.78 12.60
N SER A 68 -2.10 -3.08 12.11
CA SER A 68 -2.97 -4.09 12.70
C SER A 68 -2.35 -5.50 12.62
N MET A 69 -1.84 -5.87 11.44
CA MET A 69 -1.19 -7.18 11.23
C MET A 69 0.08 -7.34 12.07
N GLN A 70 0.88 -6.27 12.20
CA GLN A 70 2.06 -6.27 13.07
C GLN A 70 1.71 -6.48 14.55
N LYS A 71 0.57 -5.94 15.02
CA LYS A 71 0.09 -6.10 16.40
C LYS A 71 -0.53 -7.47 16.68
N ASN A 72 -1.22 -8.05 15.70
CA ASN A 72 -1.95 -9.31 15.89
C ASN A 72 -1.02 -10.54 15.90
N HIS A 73 0.26 -10.39 15.54
CA HIS A 73 1.29 -11.43 15.62
C HIS A 73 0.86 -12.76 14.97
N ASP A 74 0.14 -12.73 13.85
CA ASP A 74 -0.29 -13.92 13.10
C ASP A 74 0.88 -14.71 12.47
N GLY A 75 2.12 -14.35 12.79
CA GLY A 75 3.36 -14.94 12.29
C GLY A 75 3.75 -14.47 10.88
N MET A 76 2.95 -13.59 10.27
CA MET A 76 3.18 -13.00 8.95
C MET A 76 3.76 -11.60 9.06
N ASN A 77 4.76 -11.29 8.24
CA ASN A 77 5.23 -9.92 8.05
C ASN A 77 4.39 -9.25 6.95
N PRO A 78 3.58 -8.22 7.26
CA PRO A 78 2.74 -7.55 6.25
C PRO A 78 3.54 -6.76 5.21
N LEU A 79 4.84 -6.53 5.42
CA LEU A 79 5.72 -5.87 4.44
C LEU A 79 6.40 -6.87 3.50
N GLN A 80 6.33 -8.18 3.79
CA GLN A 80 6.93 -9.23 2.99
C GLN A 80 5.91 -9.76 1.96
N PRO A 81 6.28 -9.87 0.68
CA PRO A 81 5.37 -10.39 -0.34
C PRO A 81 5.33 -11.91 -0.31
N CYS A 82 4.22 -12.50 -0.75
CA CYS A 82 4.10 -13.96 -0.88
C CYS A 82 4.97 -14.51 -2.02
N CYS A 83 5.16 -13.73 -3.08
CA CYS A 83 5.95 -14.08 -4.24
C CYS A 83 7.19 -13.19 -4.34
N VAL A 84 8.37 -13.81 -4.19
CA VAL A 84 9.67 -13.11 -4.15
C VAL A 84 10.38 -13.19 -5.51
N GLU A 85 10.11 -14.20 -6.35
CA GLU A 85 10.80 -14.40 -7.63
C GLU A 85 9.88 -14.24 -8.86
N GLY A 86 10.06 -13.12 -9.56
CA GLY A 86 9.61 -12.90 -10.93
C GLY A 86 8.15 -12.46 -11.11
N ILE A 87 7.90 -11.72 -12.21
CA ILE A 87 6.60 -11.10 -12.58
C ILE A 87 5.41 -12.08 -12.61
N PHE A 88 5.66 -13.40 -12.71
CA PHE A 88 4.61 -14.40 -12.90
C PHE A 88 4.48 -15.43 -11.76
N CYS A 89 5.31 -15.39 -10.71
CA CYS A 89 5.16 -16.24 -9.52
C CYS A 89 4.88 -17.72 -9.82
N LYS A 90 5.65 -18.34 -10.72
CA LYS A 90 5.33 -19.67 -11.29
C LYS A 90 5.74 -20.85 -10.41
N SER A 91 6.60 -20.66 -9.42
CA SER A 91 7.19 -21.75 -8.64
C SER A 91 7.30 -21.50 -7.14
N ASP A 92 7.46 -20.25 -6.70
CA ASP A 92 7.80 -19.91 -5.31
C ASP A 92 6.74 -19.00 -4.68
N VAL A 93 5.59 -19.60 -4.41
CA VAL A 93 4.49 -19.00 -3.63
C VAL A 93 4.65 -19.41 -2.17
N CYS A 94 4.47 -18.48 -1.25
CA CYS A 94 4.50 -18.73 0.19
C CYS A 94 3.44 -19.74 0.66
N ASP A 95 3.65 -20.36 1.83
CA ASP A 95 2.79 -21.45 2.35
C ASP A 95 1.34 -21.02 2.65
N LYS A 96 1.11 -19.74 2.94
CA LYS A 96 -0.18 -19.20 3.41
C LYS A 96 -0.54 -17.90 2.67
N PRO A 97 -0.78 -17.94 1.35
CA PRO A 97 -1.07 -16.74 0.57
C PRO A 97 -2.29 -15.97 1.10
N GLU A 98 -3.25 -16.66 1.71
CA GLU A 98 -4.45 -16.10 2.32
C GLU A 98 -4.19 -15.25 3.59
N LEU A 99 -3.00 -15.28 4.16
CA LEU A 99 -2.66 -14.42 5.31
C LEU A 99 -1.66 -13.31 4.94
N THR A 100 -1.26 -13.21 3.67
CA THR A 100 -0.32 -12.20 3.21
C THR A 100 -1.03 -10.92 2.80
N PHE A 101 -0.40 -9.77 3.08
CA PHE A 101 -0.90 -8.48 2.64
C PHE A 101 -0.51 -8.17 1.19
N PHE A 102 0.72 -8.52 0.79
CA PHE A 102 1.23 -8.33 -0.57
C PHE A 102 1.37 -9.64 -1.33
N TRP A 103 0.95 -9.63 -2.59
CA TRP A 103 1.18 -10.73 -3.52
C TRP A 103 2.62 -10.70 -4.02
N ASP A 104 3.06 -9.57 -4.56
CA ASP A 104 4.39 -9.36 -5.16
C ASP A 104 5.04 -8.06 -4.67
N GLY A 105 6.11 -7.62 -5.34
CA GLY A 105 6.84 -6.38 -5.06
C GLY A 105 6.01 -5.09 -4.95
N LEU A 106 4.81 -5.07 -5.54
CA LEU A 106 4.00 -3.87 -5.79
C LEU A 106 2.53 -4.05 -5.42
N HIS A 107 1.94 -5.22 -5.68
CA HIS A 107 0.49 -5.42 -5.61
C HIS A 107 0.05 -6.08 -4.30
N PRO A 108 -1.07 -5.62 -3.71
CA PRO A 108 -1.75 -6.35 -2.64
C PRO A 108 -2.13 -7.76 -3.05
N SER A 109 -2.27 -8.64 -2.06
CA SER A 109 -2.92 -9.94 -2.23
C SER A 109 -4.44 -9.76 -2.31
N GLN A 110 -5.18 -10.85 -2.52
CA GLN A 110 -6.64 -10.81 -2.44
C GLN A 110 -7.18 -10.37 -1.06
N ASN A 111 -6.36 -10.52 -0.02
CA ASN A 111 -6.71 -10.16 1.36
C ASN A 111 -6.02 -8.87 1.82
N GLY A 112 -5.32 -8.18 0.91
CA GLY A 112 -4.78 -6.83 1.12
C GLY A 112 -5.70 -5.74 0.61
#